data_AF-A0A0L0D1G1-F1
#
_entry.id   AF-A0A0L0D1G1-F1
#
_cell.length_a   1.000
_cell.length_b   1.000
_cell.length_c   1.000
_cell.angle_alpha   90.00
_cell.angle_beta   90.00
_cell.angle_gamma   90.00
#
_symmetry.space_group_name_H-M   'P 1'
#
loop_
_entity.id
_entity.type
_entity.pdbx_description
1 polymer ?
#
loop_
_entity_poly.entity_id
_entity_poly.type
_entity_poly.pdbx_seq_one_letter_code
_entity_poly.pdbx_strand_id
1 'polypeptide(L)'
;MPPTLVAVGSGNPVKVAAVSAAFAASFPAASPTVAAFPVPSGVPDQPLDDETTLTGARNRAIAAAAAAAAAHDLPGGADDAVLYGVGLEGGIATTGELMECYAWMVVVEWDATAAAPRRSGEARTASFQLPHTVANLQSDGAVGLLTHGLIDRTAYYEHALKLALVPLVNPELFESTSSPAALASTVTMVRPAAFAANPETAASNVFQASMDGLDDTAVAAVAADAKAEFDAMVAALVAAGVTVHVVADSPEPHTPDAVFPNNWFSTHAPLADDDAPQVVIYPMESAHRRKEVRMDFFPPSARILDLRPQLDAADTVLEGTGSMVLDRANRIVYACTSSRTHPDTLNIWASANGYDSVVAFDARDAANNAPIYHTNVLMSVGASFAVICLDAIPDPAHLRAVCVSLAESGKEIIPISHAQMEHFAGNILHLATATGSVIVLSTTAHASLDAHTLSRLSAHCSALVPVAIPTIERYGGGSARCMMAEWFLDSPPVTK
;
A
#
# COMPACT_ATOMS: atom_id res chain seq x y z
N MET A 1 5.61 -33.08 -4.34
CA MET A 1 4.62 -32.00 -4.36
C MET A 1 3.28 -32.63 -4.73
N PRO A 2 2.16 -32.16 -4.17
CA PRO A 2 0.83 -32.59 -4.64
C PRO A 2 0.70 -32.29 -6.14
N PRO A 3 -0.13 -33.06 -6.88
CA PRO A 3 -0.38 -32.79 -8.29
C PRO A 3 -0.99 -31.39 -8.43
N THR A 4 -0.33 -30.55 -9.22
CA THR A 4 -0.78 -29.20 -9.52
C THR A 4 -1.90 -29.24 -10.56
N LEU A 5 -3.07 -28.66 -10.24
CA LEU A 5 -4.10 -28.41 -11.26
C LEU A 5 -3.81 -27.10 -12.00
N VAL A 6 -3.91 -27.12 -13.32
CA VAL A 6 -3.80 -25.94 -14.19
C VAL A 6 -5.12 -25.73 -14.91
N ALA A 7 -5.87 -24.73 -14.49
CA ALA A 7 -7.16 -24.34 -15.02
C ALA A 7 -6.99 -23.34 -16.17
N VAL A 8 -7.30 -23.76 -17.40
CA VAL A 8 -7.16 -22.92 -18.60
C VAL A 8 -8.47 -22.22 -18.91
N GLY A 9 -8.48 -20.89 -18.91
CA GLY A 9 -9.64 -20.03 -19.17
C GLY A 9 -10.19 -20.03 -20.60
N SER A 10 -9.90 -21.09 -21.37
CA SER A 10 -10.31 -21.28 -22.75
C SER A 10 -10.60 -22.75 -23.05
N GLY A 11 -11.64 -23.00 -23.84
CA GLY A 11 -11.95 -24.32 -24.40
C GLY A 11 -11.22 -24.63 -25.72
N ASN A 12 -10.39 -23.72 -26.24
CA ASN A 12 -9.68 -23.93 -27.51
C ASN A 12 -8.58 -25.00 -27.32
N PRO A 13 -8.59 -26.13 -28.07
CA PRO A 13 -7.63 -27.21 -27.89
C PRO A 13 -6.17 -26.78 -28.13
N VAL A 14 -5.94 -25.78 -29.00
CA VAL A 14 -4.60 -25.23 -29.25
C VAL A 14 -4.07 -24.50 -28.02
N LYS A 15 -4.91 -23.68 -27.37
CA LYS A 15 -4.54 -22.94 -26.16
C LYS A 15 -4.26 -23.90 -25.00
N VAL A 16 -5.11 -24.92 -24.82
CA VAL A 16 -4.91 -25.97 -23.81
C VAL A 16 -3.63 -26.78 -24.06
N ALA A 17 -3.34 -27.11 -25.31
CA ALA A 17 -2.10 -27.83 -25.67
C ALA A 17 -0.85 -26.98 -25.39
N ALA A 18 -0.89 -25.69 -25.72
CA ALA A 18 0.22 -24.78 -25.45
C ALA A 18 0.49 -24.63 -23.95
N VAL A 19 -0.57 -24.48 -23.14
CA VAL A 19 -0.46 -24.47 -21.67
C VAL A 19 0.13 -25.78 -21.16
N SER A 20 -0.35 -26.93 -21.64
CA SER A 20 0.17 -28.25 -21.27
C SER A 20 1.66 -28.37 -21.56
N ALA A 21 2.11 -27.94 -22.75
CA ALA A 21 3.52 -27.97 -23.13
C ALA A 21 4.38 -27.05 -22.25
N ALA A 22 3.91 -25.82 -22.00
CA ALA A 22 4.63 -24.85 -21.19
C ALA A 22 4.78 -25.32 -19.73
N PHE A 23 3.70 -25.79 -19.10
CA PHE A 23 3.75 -26.30 -17.72
C PHE A 23 4.57 -27.58 -17.58
N ALA A 24 4.50 -28.50 -18.54
CA ALA A 24 5.34 -29.70 -18.53
C ALA A 24 6.84 -29.36 -18.61
N ALA A 25 7.19 -28.34 -19.41
CA ALA A 25 8.57 -27.88 -19.53
C ALA A 25 9.06 -27.12 -18.29
N SER A 26 8.20 -26.28 -17.70
CA SER A 26 8.55 -25.43 -16.55
C SER A 26 8.53 -26.16 -15.20
N PHE A 27 7.72 -27.23 -15.07
CA PHE A 27 7.60 -28.03 -13.85
C PHE A 27 7.82 -29.53 -14.12
N PRO A 28 9.02 -29.95 -14.56
CA PRO A 28 9.28 -31.32 -15.01
C PRO A 28 9.09 -32.39 -13.92
N ALA A 29 9.14 -32.00 -12.64
CA ALA A 29 8.98 -32.89 -11.49
C ALA A 29 7.55 -32.96 -10.93
N ALA A 30 6.63 -32.09 -11.36
CA ALA A 30 5.33 -31.89 -10.71
C ALA A 30 4.14 -32.60 -11.40
N SER A 31 4.34 -33.18 -12.60
CA SER A 31 3.30 -33.82 -13.42
C SER A 31 1.93 -33.09 -13.36
N PRO A 32 1.88 -31.82 -13.78
CA PRO A 32 0.67 -31.00 -13.65
C PRO A 32 -0.50 -31.57 -14.46
N THR A 33 -1.69 -31.56 -13.88
CA THR A 33 -2.94 -31.88 -14.59
C THR A 33 -3.49 -30.62 -15.21
N VAL A 34 -3.59 -30.57 -16.54
CA VAL A 34 -4.12 -29.40 -17.26
C VAL A 34 -5.55 -29.67 -17.71
N ALA A 35 -6.47 -28.76 -17.37
CA ALA A 35 -7.88 -28.89 -17.68
C ALA A 35 -8.47 -27.56 -18.19
N ALA A 36 -9.44 -27.65 -19.11
CA ALA A 36 -10.12 -26.49 -19.66
C ALA A 36 -11.29 -26.05 -18.79
N PHE A 37 -11.32 -24.76 -18.44
CA PHE A 37 -12.39 -24.07 -17.73
C PHE A 37 -12.81 -22.85 -18.57
N PRO A 38 -13.65 -23.04 -19.61
CA PRO A 38 -14.03 -21.94 -20.50
C PRO A 38 -14.80 -20.87 -19.72
N VAL A 39 -14.23 -19.66 -19.68
CA VAL A 39 -14.82 -18.49 -19.01
C VAL A 39 -14.85 -17.29 -19.96
N PRO A 40 -15.79 -16.35 -19.79
CA PRO A 40 -15.79 -15.10 -20.55
C PRO A 40 -14.53 -14.28 -20.26
N SER A 41 -14.04 -13.53 -21.26
CA SER A 41 -12.94 -12.58 -21.08
C SER A 41 -13.37 -11.24 -20.47
N GLY A 42 -14.67 -10.92 -20.53
CA GLY A 42 -15.18 -9.61 -20.09
C GLY A 42 -14.76 -8.44 -20.97
N VAL A 43 -14.12 -8.70 -22.11
CA VAL A 43 -13.72 -7.71 -23.12
C VAL A 43 -14.29 -8.11 -24.49
N PRO A 44 -14.33 -7.21 -25.50
CA PRO A 44 -14.81 -7.55 -26.84
C PRO A 44 -14.08 -8.77 -27.42
N ASP A 45 -14.77 -9.57 -28.25
CA ASP A 45 -14.20 -10.77 -28.90
C ASP A 45 -12.94 -10.48 -29.73
N GLN A 46 -12.81 -9.24 -30.20
CA GLN A 46 -11.61 -8.73 -30.86
C GLN A 46 -11.16 -7.44 -30.16
N PRO A 47 -10.31 -7.54 -29.13
CA PRO A 47 -9.65 -6.39 -28.53
C PRO A 47 -8.81 -5.64 -29.59
N LEU A 48 -8.90 -4.30 -29.57
CA LEU A 48 -8.26 -3.41 -30.54
C LEU A 48 -7.08 -2.60 -29.95
N ASP A 49 -6.70 -2.92 -28.71
CA ASP A 49 -5.60 -2.30 -27.98
C ASP A 49 -4.98 -3.28 -26.98
N ASP A 50 -3.78 -2.94 -26.50
CA ASP A 50 -2.96 -3.80 -25.66
C ASP A 50 -3.56 -4.02 -24.26
N GLU A 51 -4.06 -2.94 -23.66
CA GLU A 51 -4.60 -2.92 -22.30
C GLU A 51 -5.88 -3.76 -22.18
N THR A 52 -6.79 -3.62 -23.14
CA THR A 52 -8.03 -4.41 -23.23
C THR A 52 -7.70 -5.88 -23.46
N THR A 53 -6.68 -6.18 -24.28
CA THR A 53 -6.25 -7.57 -24.51
C THR A 53 -5.69 -8.19 -23.22
N LEU A 54 -4.80 -7.48 -22.52
CA LEU A 54 -4.25 -7.93 -21.24
C LEU A 54 -5.35 -8.13 -20.20
N THR A 55 -6.31 -7.19 -20.11
CA THR A 55 -7.47 -7.28 -19.22
C THR A 55 -8.28 -8.55 -19.48
N GLY A 56 -8.54 -8.87 -20.76
CA GLY A 56 -9.22 -10.12 -21.13
C GLY A 56 -8.46 -11.37 -20.67
N ALA A 57 -7.14 -11.38 -20.81
CA ALA A 57 -6.30 -12.49 -20.33
C ALA A 57 -6.34 -12.60 -18.80
N ARG A 58 -6.21 -11.49 -18.05
CA ARG A 58 -6.31 -11.48 -16.58
C ARG A 58 -7.66 -12.01 -16.09
N ASN A 59 -8.76 -11.51 -16.67
CA ASN A 59 -10.11 -11.95 -16.34
C ASN A 59 -10.28 -13.45 -16.54
N ARG A 60 -9.79 -13.99 -17.66
CA ARG A 60 -9.83 -15.44 -17.93
C ARG A 60 -9.00 -16.23 -16.91
N ALA A 61 -7.81 -15.77 -16.55
CA ALA A 61 -6.93 -16.48 -15.62
C ALA A 61 -7.57 -16.61 -14.24
N ILE A 62 -8.07 -15.48 -13.70
CA ILE A 62 -8.72 -15.41 -12.38
C ILE A 62 -10.03 -16.21 -12.38
N ALA A 63 -10.89 -16.01 -13.38
CA ALA A 63 -12.17 -16.72 -13.44
C ALA A 63 -11.99 -18.24 -13.62
N ALA A 64 -10.97 -18.69 -14.35
CA ALA A 64 -10.66 -20.10 -14.49
C ALA A 64 -10.18 -20.72 -13.17
N ALA A 65 -9.31 -20.03 -12.43
CA ALA A 65 -8.89 -20.46 -11.10
C ALA A 65 -10.09 -20.54 -10.13
N ALA A 66 -10.92 -19.49 -10.07
CA ALA A 66 -12.10 -19.48 -9.22
C ALA A 66 -13.09 -20.61 -9.58
N ALA A 67 -13.33 -20.85 -10.87
CA ALA A 67 -14.20 -21.93 -11.33
C ALA A 67 -13.65 -23.32 -10.99
N ALA A 68 -12.33 -23.50 -11.07
CA ALA A 68 -11.67 -24.75 -10.68
C ALA A 68 -11.71 -24.96 -9.16
N ALA A 69 -11.45 -23.93 -8.36
CA ALA A 69 -11.55 -23.99 -6.90
C ALA A 69 -12.96 -24.33 -6.41
N ALA A 70 -13.99 -23.84 -7.12
CA ALA A 70 -15.39 -24.15 -6.81
C ALA A 70 -15.82 -25.58 -7.23
N ALA A 71 -15.03 -26.28 -8.06
CA ALA A 71 -15.35 -27.64 -8.48
C ALA A 71 -15.01 -28.63 -7.35
N HIS A 72 -16.04 -29.31 -6.82
CA HIS A 72 -15.96 -30.15 -5.61
C HIS A 72 -15.07 -31.42 -5.70
N ASP A 73 -14.42 -31.69 -6.84
CA ASP A 73 -13.56 -32.85 -7.07
C ASP A 73 -12.25 -32.44 -7.77
N LEU A 74 -11.41 -31.66 -7.08
CA LEU A 74 -10.06 -31.41 -7.55
C LEU A 74 -9.26 -32.73 -7.58
N PRO A 75 -8.59 -33.09 -8.70
CA PRO A 75 -7.72 -34.26 -8.72
C PRO A 75 -6.58 -34.06 -7.70
N GLY A 76 -6.64 -34.74 -6.55
CA GLY A 76 -5.59 -34.67 -5.51
C GLY A 76 -6.06 -34.38 -4.08
N GLY A 77 -7.35 -34.07 -3.85
CA GLY A 77 -7.85 -33.67 -2.52
C GLY A 77 -7.71 -32.16 -2.29
N ALA A 78 -8.73 -31.54 -1.72
CA ALA A 78 -8.94 -30.09 -1.71
C ALA A 78 -8.02 -29.30 -0.76
N ASP A 79 -7.29 -29.97 0.14
CA ASP A 79 -6.73 -29.27 1.30
C ASP A 79 -5.29 -28.74 1.09
N ASP A 80 -4.56 -29.15 0.04
CA ASP A 80 -3.14 -28.77 -0.15
C ASP A 80 -2.66 -28.59 -1.62
N ALA A 81 -3.54 -28.68 -2.63
CA ALA A 81 -3.12 -28.62 -4.03
C ALA A 81 -2.94 -27.18 -4.54
N VAL A 82 -1.74 -26.85 -5.03
CA VAL A 82 -1.49 -25.59 -5.74
C VAL A 82 -2.31 -25.57 -7.03
N LEU A 83 -3.18 -24.57 -7.16
CA LEU A 83 -3.99 -24.33 -8.34
C LEU A 83 -3.38 -23.20 -9.16
N TYR A 84 -3.21 -23.39 -10.47
CA TYR A 84 -2.90 -22.28 -11.37
C TYR A 84 -4.09 -21.95 -12.26
N GLY A 85 -4.40 -20.67 -12.39
CA GLY A 85 -5.30 -20.15 -13.43
C GLY A 85 -4.50 -19.62 -14.61
N VAL A 86 -4.92 -19.92 -15.84
CA VAL A 86 -4.22 -19.48 -17.04
C VAL A 86 -5.20 -18.83 -18.01
N GLY A 87 -4.95 -17.56 -18.34
CA GLY A 87 -5.72 -16.78 -19.29
C GLY A 87 -4.90 -16.45 -20.53
N LEU A 88 -5.53 -16.61 -21.71
CA LEU A 88 -4.92 -16.30 -23.00
C LEU A 88 -5.90 -15.47 -23.82
N GLU A 89 -5.49 -14.27 -24.22
CA GLU A 89 -6.33 -13.38 -25.04
C GLU A 89 -5.56 -12.84 -26.24
N GLY A 90 -6.17 -12.95 -27.42
CA GLY A 90 -5.59 -12.48 -28.68
C GLY A 90 -6.02 -11.05 -28.95
N GLY A 91 -5.09 -10.20 -29.33
CA GLY A 91 -5.33 -8.78 -29.56
C GLY A 91 -4.82 -8.33 -30.91
N ILE A 92 -5.38 -7.24 -31.39
CA ILE A 92 -4.85 -6.47 -32.51
C ILE A 92 -4.65 -5.04 -32.00
N ALA A 93 -3.55 -4.39 -32.36
CA ALA A 93 -3.39 -2.96 -32.11
C ALA A 93 -2.96 -2.24 -33.40
N THR A 94 -3.23 -0.94 -33.44
CA THR A 94 -2.74 -0.07 -34.52
C THR A 94 -1.54 0.72 -34.01
N THR A 95 -0.38 0.49 -34.61
CA THR A 95 0.87 1.19 -34.31
C THR A 95 1.25 2.05 -35.52
N GLY A 96 0.93 3.35 -35.47
CA GLY A 96 1.05 4.23 -36.63
C GLY A 96 0.03 3.89 -37.72
N GLU A 97 0.50 3.55 -38.92
CA GLU A 97 -0.34 3.10 -40.04
C GLU A 97 -0.47 1.56 -40.12
N LEU A 98 0.20 0.84 -39.22
CA LEU A 98 0.34 -0.62 -39.28
C LEU A 98 -0.57 -1.27 -38.25
N MET A 99 -1.22 -2.35 -38.66
CA MET A 99 -2.02 -3.20 -37.78
C MET A 99 -1.16 -4.38 -37.35
N GLU A 100 -1.08 -4.63 -36.05
CA GLU A 100 -0.24 -5.68 -35.46
C GLU A 100 -1.10 -6.68 -34.69
N CYS A 101 -0.74 -7.95 -34.76
CA CYS A 101 -1.37 -9.04 -34.01
C CYS A 101 -0.44 -9.56 -32.93
N TYR A 102 -0.98 -9.84 -31.75
CA TYR A 102 -0.29 -10.42 -30.60
C TYR A 102 -1.28 -11.15 -29.70
N ALA A 103 -0.77 -11.79 -28.65
CA ALA A 103 -1.61 -12.34 -27.60
C ALA A 103 -0.95 -12.20 -26.24
N TRP A 104 -1.77 -11.99 -25.20
CA TRP A 104 -1.36 -11.93 -23.81
C TRP A 104 -1.59 -13.26 -23.10
N MET A 105 -0.61 -13.65 -22.28
CA MET A 105 -0.66 -14.80 -21.39
C MET A 105 -0.56 -14.29 -19.96
N VAL A 106 -1.51 -14.72 -19.13
CA VAL A 106 -1.51 -14.43 -17.70
C VAL A 106 -1.61 -15.77 -16.96
N VAL A 107 -0.69 -16.00 -16.04
CA VAL A 107 -0.70 -17.15 -15.14
C VAL A 107 -0.83 -16.63 -13.72
N VAL A 108 -1.79 -17.17 -12.97
CA VAL A 108 -2.01 -16.85 -11.56
C VAL A 108 -1.84 -18.12 -10.72
N GLU A 109 -1.08 -18.04 -9.62
CA GLU A 109 -1.11 -19.03 -8.57
C GLU A 109 -2.24 -18.70 -7.61
N TRP A 110 -3.15 -19.65 -7.42
CA TRP A 110 -4.35 -19.48 -6.64
C TRP A 110 -4.29 -20.34 -5.38
N ASP A 111 -4.51 -19.70 -4.24
CA ASP A 111 -4.80 -20.38 -2.98
C ASP A 111 -6.33 -20.47 -2.86
N ALA A 112 -6.87 -21.69 -2.72
CA ALA A 112 -8.31 -21.92 -2.63
C ALA A 112 -8.98 -21.17 -1.47
N THR A 113 -8.21 -20.74 -0.47
CA THR A 113 -8.68 -19.94 0.67
C THR A 113 -8.52 -18.43 0.50
N ALA A 114 -7.80 -17.96 -0.54
CA ALA A 114 -7.49 -16.55 -0.75
C ALA A 114 -8.50 -15.85 -1.67
N ALA A 115 -8.72 -14.56 -1.43
CA ALA A 115 -9.58 -13.69 -2.25
C ALA A 115 -8.90 -13.20 -3.55
N ALA A 116 -7.59 -13.41 -3.69
CA ALA A 116 -6.77 -12.95 -4.81
C ALA A 116 -5.63 -13.94 -5.10
N PRO A 117 -5.03 -13.89 -6.31
CA PRO A 117 -3.83 -14.67 -6.63
C PRO A 117 -2.69 -14.43 -5.64
N ARG A 118 -2.00 -15.50 -5.24
CA ARG A 118 -0.79 -15.41 -4.42
C ARG A 118 0.38 -14.82 -5.21
N ARG A 119 0.52 -15.25 -6.46
CA ARG A 119 1.54 -14.82 -7.41
C ARG A 119 0.92 -14.75 -8.79
N SER A 120 1.45 -13.87 -9.63
CA SER A 120 1.07 -13.82 -11.03
C SER A 120 2.31 -13.64 -11.90
N GLY A 121 2.18 -14.01 -13.16
CA GLY A 121 3.15 -13.69 -14.17
C GLY A 121 2.45 -13.44 -15.49
N GLU A 122 3.00 -12.49 -16.24
CA GLU A 122 2.38 -11.94 -17.43
C GLU A 122 3.42 -11.82 -18.52
N ALA A 123 3.06 -12.24 -19.72
CA ALA A 123 3.91 -12.07 -20.88
C ALA A 123 3.07 -12.00 -22.14
N ARG A 124 3.64 -11.39 -23.17
CA ARG A 124 3.01 -11.23 -24.47
C ARG A 124 3.83 -11.96 -25.53
N THR A 125 3.17 -12.46 -26.55
CA THR A 125 3.86 -12.93 -27.76
C THR A 125 4.59 -11.77 -28.44
N ALA A 126 5.56 -12.08 -29.28
CA ALA A 126 6.09 -11.10 -30.22
C ALA A 126 4.95 -10.62 -31.14
N SER A 127 4.90 -9.33 -31.43
CA SER A 127 3.93 -8.77 -32.37
C SER A 127 4.40 -8.99 -33.82
N PHE A 128 3.46 -9.17 -34.74
CA PHE A 128 3.75 -9.15 -36.17
C PHE A 128 2.66 -8.40 -36.94
N GLN A 129 3.04 -7.83 -38.08
CA GLN A 129 2.16 -7.01 -38.89
C GLN A 129 1.13 -7.86 -39.64
N LEU A 130 -0.12 -7.41 -39.61
CA LEU A 130 -1.20 -7.95 -40.43
C LEU A 130 -1.26 -7.19 -41.77
N PRO A 131 -1.51 -7.89 -42.89
CA PRO A 131 -1.72 -7.21 -44.16
C PRO A 131 -3.04 -6.41 -44.13
N HIS A 132 -3.06 -5.25 -44.80
CA HIS A 132 -4.25 -4.39 -44.89
C HIS A 132 -5.52 -5.08 -45.41
N THR A 133 -5.37 -6.19 -46.14
CA THR A 133 -6.49 -6.97 -46.71
C THR A 133 -7.09 -8.00 -45.76
N VAL A 134 -6.55 -8.15 -44.55
CA VAL A 134 -6.83 -9.28 -43.66
C VAL A 134 -7.52 -8.82 -42.37
N ALA A 135 -8.66 -8.13 -42.52
CA ALA A 135 -9.50 -7.72 -41.40
C ALA A 135 -10.36 -8.87 -40.81
N ASN A 136 -10.47 -10.01 -41.50
CA ASN A 136 -11.39 -11.11 -41.17
C ASN A 136 -10.73 -12.44 -40.79
N LEU A 137 -9.40 -12.53 -40.74
CA LEU A 137 -8.79 -13.68 -40.07
C LEU A 137 -8.94 -13.44 -38.58
N GLN A 138 -9.76 -14.26 -37.91
CA GLN A 138 -9.69 -14.40 -36.46
C GLN A 138 -8.21 -14.60 -36.09
N SER A 139 -7.69 -13.66 -35.29
CA SER A 139 -6.29 -13.49 -34.91
C SER A 139 -5.58 -14.79 -34.51
N ASP A 140 -6.32 -15.72 -33.89
CA ASP A 140 -5.88 -17.07 -33.47
C ASP A 140 -5.26 -17.92 -34.60
N GLY A 141 -5.41 -17.55 -35.88
CA GLY A 141 -4.88 -18.30 -37.02
C GLY A 141 -3.90 -17.63 -37.95
N ALA A 142 -3.64 -16.34 -37.77
CA ALA A 142 -2.85 -15.56 -38.72
C ALA A 142 -1.38 -16.00 -38.73
N VAL A 143 -0.79 -16.29 -37.58
CA VAL A 143 0.65 -16.60 -37.45
C VAL A 143 1.06 -17.83 -38.26
N GLY A 144 0.32 -18.94 -38.16
CA GLY A 144 0.64 -20.17 -38.89
C GLY A 144 0.47 -20.01 -40.40
N LEU A 145 -0.54 -19.25 -40.83
CA LEU A 145 -0.79 -18.98 -42.25
C LEU A 145 0.30 -18.09 -42.85
N LEU A 146 0.59 -16.97 -42.19
CA LEU A 146 1.48 -15.93 -42.69
C LEU A 146 2.96 -16.32 -42.60
N THR A 147 3.30 -17.25 -41.71
CA THR A 147 4.65 -17.82 -41.62
C THR A 147 4.81 -19.08 -42.47
N HIS A 148 3.80 -19.48 -43.26
CA HIS A 148 3.81 -20.73 -44.03
C HIS A 148 4.13 -21.97 -43.19
N GLY A 149 3.62 -22.00 -41.94
CA GLY A 149 3.84 -23.09 -41.00
C GLY A 149 5.20 -23.09 -40.30
N LEU A 150 6.04 -22.06 -40.48
CA LEU A 150 7.32 -21.94 -39.76
C LEU A 150 7.11 -21.69 -38.26
N ILE A 151 6.03 -21.01 -37.88
CA ILE A 151 5.60 -20.83 -36.50
C ILE A 151 4.15 -21.31 -36.41
N ASP A 152 3.93 -22.46 -35.80
CA ASP A 152 2.58 -22.92 -35.51
C ASP A 152 1.99 -22.19 -34.29
N ARG A 153 0.66 -22.31 -34.14
CA ARG A 153 -0.08 -21.60 -33.09
C ARG A 153 0.30 -22.06 -31.68
N THR A 154 0.65 -23.33 -31.51
CA THR A 154 1.02 -23.89 -30.21
C THR A 154 2.36 -23.30 -29.78
N ALA A 155 3.37 -23.36 -30.67
CA ALA A 155 4.70 -22.80 -30.43
C ALA A 155 4.66 -21.28 -30.22
N TYR A 156 3.76 -20.58 -30.91
CA TYR A 156 3.58 -19.14 -30.75
C TYR A 156 3.15 -18.75 -29.33
N TYR A 157 2.20 -19.47 -28.73
CA TYR A 157 1.78 -19.24 -27.34
C TYR A 157 2.77 -19.80 -26.31
N GLU A 158 3.40 -20.94 -26.60
CA GLU A 158 4.27 -21.67 -25.66
C GLU A 158 5.42 -20.80 -25.15
N HIS A 159 6.07 -20.01 -26.02
CA HIS A 159 7.15 -19.11 -25.60
C HIS A 159 6.67 -18.04 -24.61
N ALA A 160 5.55 -17.37 -24.90
CA ALA A 160 4.99 -16.36 -24.02
C ALA A 160 4.53 -16.98 -22.69
N LEU A 161 3.93 -18.17 -22.72
CA LEU A 161 3.54 -18.88 -21.50
C LEU A 161 4.76 -19.22 -20.62
N LYS A 162 5.86 -19.69 -21.20
CA LYS A 162 7.11 -19.94 -20.45
C LYS A 162 7.66 -18.67 -19.80
N LEU A 163 7.56 -17.52 -20.48
CA LEU A 163 7.95 -16.23 -19.91
C LEU A 163 7.00 -15.80 -18.79
N ALA A 164 5.69 -15.97 -18.96
CA ALA A 164 4.70 -15.71 -17.91
C ALA A 164 4.89 -16.60 -16.67
N LEU A 165 5.53 -17.77 -16.82
CA LEU A 165 5.85 -18.68 -15.71
C LEU A 165 7.10 -18.29 -14.93
N VAL A 166 7.93 -17.36 -15.39
CA VAL A 166 9.19 -16.98 -14.75
C VAL A 166 9.05 -16.64 -13.25
N PRO A 167 8.12 -15.76 -12.82
CA PRO A 167 7.99 -15.44 -11.39
C PRO A 167 7.43 -16.61 -10.54
N LEU A 168 6.79 -17.60 -11.17
CA LEU A 168 6.22 -18.77 -10.50
C LEU A 168 7.22 -19.93 -10.38
N VAL A 169 8.15 -20.03 -11.34
CA VAL A 169 9.21 -21.05 -11.36
C VAL A 169 10.41 -20.64 -10.51
N ASN A 170 10.62 -19.33 -10.31
CA ASN A 170 11.72 -18.80 -9.49
C ASN A 170 11.19 -17.98 -8.31
N PRO A 171 10.38 -18.58 -7.40
CA PRO A 171 9.85 -17.91 -6.21
C PRO A 171 10.86 -16.98 -5.55
N GLU A 172 12.04 -17.51 -5.26
CA GLU A 172 13.10 -16.89 -4.47
C GLU A 172 13.71 -15.64 -5.11
N LEU A 173 13.58 -15.46 -6.43
CA LEU A 173 14.08 -14.29 -7.15
C LEU A 173 13.07 -13.14 -7.20
N PHE A 174 11.79 -13.46 -7.01
CA PHE A 174 10.66 -12.53 -7.11
C PHE A 174 9.94 -12.34 -5.76
N GLU A 175 10.16 -13.25 -4.82
CA GLU A 175 9.94 -13.03 -3.40
C GLU A 175 11.02 -12.06 -2.94
N SER A 176 10.61 -10.87 -2.54
CA SER A 176 11.48 -9.89 -1.90
C SER A 176 12.24 -10.56 -0.75
N THR A 177 13.49 -10.94 -1.00
CA THR A 177 14.47 -11.37 0.01
C THR A 177 15.07 -10.14 0.68
N SER A 178 14.19 -9.26 1.16
CA SER A 178 14.41 -8.45 2.33
C SER A 178 13.02 -8.05 2.80
N SER A 179 12.57 -8.55 3.95
CA SER A 179 11.54 -7.82 4.67
C SER A 179 12.30 -6.75 5.47
N PRO A 180 12.46 -5.50 4.98
CA PRO A 180 12.56 -4.42 5.95
C PRO A 180 11.33 -4.60 6.82
N ALA A 181 11.50 -4.71 8.14
CA ALA A 181 10.42 -5.07 9.06
C ALA A 181 9.13 -4.38 8.63
N ALA A 182 8.19 -5.14 8.05
CA ALA A 182 7.05 -4.55 7.32
C ALA A 182 6.21 -3.66 8.25
N LEU A 183 6.28 -3.96 9.55
CA LEU A 183 5.70 -3.19 10.63
C LEU A 183 6.80 -2.89 11.65
N ALA A 184 6.77 -1.68 12.21
CA ALA A 184 7.58 -1.37 13.38
C ALA A 184 7.06 -2.16 14.59
N SER A 185 7.98 -2.69 15.40
CA SER A 185 7.68 -3.24 16.74
C SER A 185 7.95 -2.24 17.86
N THR A 186 8.58 -1.12 17.50
CA THR A 186 9.01 -0.06 18.42
C THR A 186 8.54 1.28 17.89
N VAL A 187 8.02 2.12 18.79
CA VAL A 187 7.64 3.50 18.49
C VAL A 187 8.31 4.46 19.48
N THR A 188 8.57 5.67 19.02
CA THR A 188 8.94 6.80 19.87
C THR A 188 7.76 7.73 20.00
N MET A 189 7.47 8.13 21.24
CA MET A 189 6.44 9.10 21.59
C MET A 189 7.05 10.23 22.41
N VAL A 190 6.55 11.45 22.24
CA VAL A 190 7.05 12.64 22.95
C VAL A 190 6.03 13.05 24.00
N ARG A 191 6.41 12.92 25.28
CA ARG A 191 5.55 13.30 26.40
C ARG A 191 5.47 14.84 26.46
N PRO A 192 4.29 15.45 26.32
CA PRO A 192 4.17 16.90 26.26
C PRO A 192 4.52 17.58 27.60
N ALA A 193 5.20 18.73 27.52
CA ALA A 193 5.49 19.58 28.68
C ALA A 193 4.49 20.73 28.82
N ALA A 194 3.97 21.25 27.70
CA ALA A 194 3.09 22.42 27.67
C ALA A 194 2.02 22.32 26.57
N PHE A 195 1.25 21.23 26.57
CA PHE A 195 0.19 20.98 25.58
C PHE A 195 -0.91 22.05 25.62
N ALA A 196 -1.29 22.56 24.46
CA ALA A 196 -2.37 23.51 24.25
C ALA A 196 -2.80 23.50 22.76
N ALA A 197 -3.89 24.18 22.41
CA ALA A 197 -4.20 24.43 21.00
C ALA A 197 -3.21 25.44 20.41
N ASN A 198 -2.68 25.15 19.21
CA ASN A 198 -1.73 26.03 18.53
C ASN A 198 -2.45 26.99 17.56
N PRO A 199 -2.45 28.32 17.80
CA PRO A 199 -3.11 29.26 16.89
C PRO A 199 -2.51 29.31 15.49
N GLU A 200 -1.22 28.99 15.32
CA GLU A 200 -0.55 29.01 14.01
C GLU A 200 -1.01 27.89 13.08
N THR A 201 -1.45 26.76 13.63
CA THR A 201 -1.91 25.60 12.85
C THR A 201 -3.41 25.60 12.64
N ALA A 202 -4.17 26.40 13.39
CA ALA A 202 -5.63 26.44 13.35
C ALA A 202 -6.21 26.75 11.96
N ALA A 203 -5.49 27.52 11.14
CA ALA A 203 -5.94 27.86 9.79
C ALA A 203 -5.87 26.67 8.80
N SER A 204 -4.95 25.72 9.02
CA SER A 204 -4.75 24.54 8.16
C SER A 204 -5.17 23.22 8.79
N ASN A 205 -5.47 23.20 10.11
CA ASN A 205 -5.95 22.02 10.83
C ASN A 205 -7.41 22.20 11.29
N VAL A 206 -8.35 21.72 10.47
CA VAL A 206 -9.80 21.78 10.75
C VAL A 206 -10.25 20.94 11.94
N PHE A 207 -9.42 20.02 12.43
CA PHE A 207 -9.74 19.17 13.59
C PHE A 207 -9.45 19.84 14.93
N GLN A 208 -8.71 20.95 14.92
CA GLN A 208 -8.27 21.62 16.14
C GLN A 208 -9.34 22.58 16.66
N ALA A 209 -9.83 22.36 17.88
CA ALA A 209 -10.72 23.29 18.56
C ALA A 209 -9.95 24.46 19.19
N SER A 210 -10.55 25.65 19.20
CA SER A 210 -10.01 26.81 19.91
C SER A 210 -10.14 26.65 21.44
N MET A 211 -9.20 27.26 22.16
CA MET A 211 -9.22 27.43 23.62
C MET A 211 -9.76 28.81 24.04
N ASP A 212 -10.28 29.61 23.11
CA ASP A 212 -10.81 30.94 23.41
C ASP A 212 -11.91 30.89 24.48
N GLY A 213 -11.77 31.75 25.49
CA GLY A 213 -12.73 31.85 26.60
C GLY A 213 -12.48 30.89 27.77
N LEU A 214 -11.44 30.05 27.71
CA LEU A 214 -10.96 29.30 28.87
C LEU A 214 -10.13 30.20 29.80
N ASP A 215 -10.28 30.02 31.11
CA ASP A 215 -9.40 30.64 32.10
C ASP A 215 -8.11 29.85 32.30
N ASP A 216 -7.14 30.43 33.00
CA ASP A 216 -5.83 29.79 33.26
C ASP A 216 -5.95 28.43 33.97
N THR A 217 -7.00 28.22 34.76
CA THR A 217 -7.23 26.96 35.47
C THR A 217 -7.70 25.88 34.50
N ALA A 218 -8.62 26.22 33.59
CA ALA A 218 -9.07 25.33 32.54
C ALA A 218 -7.97 25.01 31.52
N VAL A 219 -7.13 25.99 31.16
CA VAL A 219 -5.95 25.76 30.30
C VAL A 219 -4.98 24.78 30.96
N ALA A 220 -4.69 24.96 32.26
CA ALA A 220 -3.83 24.05 33.01
C ALA A 220 -4.43 22.64 33.13
N ALA A 221 -5.76 22.52 33.26
CA ALA A 221 -6.46 21.24 33.26
C ALA A 221 -6.31 20.51 31.92
N VAL A 222 -6.46 21.22 30.79
CA VAL A 222 -6.24 20.65 29.44
C VAL A 222 -4.83 20.08 29.29
N ALA A 223 -3.80 20.80 29.73
CA ALA A 223 -2.44 20.30 29.69
C ALA A 223 -2.22 19.06 30.58
N ALA A 224 -2.85 19.03 31.77
CA ALA A 224 -2.78 17.91 32.69
C ALA A 224 -3.50 16.67 32.16
N ASP A 225 -4.69 16.85 31.59
CA ASP A 225 -5.51 15.79 31.00
C ASP A 225 -4.81 15.19 29.78
N ALA A 226 -4.27 16.02 28.88
CA ALA A 226 -3.49 15.55 27.74
C ALA A 226 -2.26 14.73 28.15
N LYS A 227 -1.57 15.12 29.23
CA LYS A 227 -0.46 14.34 29.77
C LYS A 227 -0.91 13.00 30.36
N ALA A 228 -2.05 12.98 31.06
CA ALA A 228 -2.62 11.75 31.60
C ALA A 228 -3.08 10.79 30.48
N GLU A 229 -3.71 11.32 29.43
CA GLU A 229 -4.09 10.60 28.22
C GLU A 229 -2.87 10.00 27.51
N PHE A 230 -1.79 10.78 27.37
CA PHE A 230 -0.52 10.31 26.82
C PHE A 230 0.03 9.13 27.63
N ASP A 231 0.14 9.27 28.95
CA ASP A 231 0.70 8.22 29.80
C ASP A 231 -0.18 6.95 29.80
N ALA A 232 -1.51 7.11 29.70
CA ALA A 232 -2.44 6.00 29.54
C ALA A 232 -2.28 5.28 28.18
N MET A 233 -2.08 6.03 27.09
CA MET A 233 -1.79 5.45 25.77
C MET A 233 -0.46 4.67 25.77
N VAL A 234 0.59 5.21 26.37
CA VAL A 234 1.88 4.50 26.54
C VAL A 234 1.66 3.18 27.30
N ALA A 235 0.92 3.20 28.40
CA ALA A 235 0.62 1.99 29.17
C ALA A 235 -0.17 0.96 28.36
N ALA A 236 -1.15 1.39 27.55
CA ALA A 236 -1.94 0.52 26.68
C ALA A 236 -1.08 -0.14 25.59
N LEU A 237 -0.19 0.61 24.96
CA LEU A 237 0.74 0.10 23.94
C LEU A 237 1.70 -0.94 24.53
N VAL A 238 2.29 -0.65 25.69
CA VAL A 238 3.18 -1.58 26.40
C VAL A 238 2.43 -2.84 26.81
N ALA A 239 1.20 -2.72 27.32
CA ALA A 239 0.35 -3.86 27.65
C ALA A 239 -0.01 -4.71 26.42
N ALA A 240 -0.12 -4.07 25.24
CA ALA A 240 -0.35 -4.74 23.96
C ALA A 240 0.93 -5.37 23.36
N GLY A 241 2.08 -5.25 24.01
CA GLY A 241 3.34 -5.86 23.57
C GLY A 241 4.15 -5.02 22.57
N VAL A 242 3.85 -3.73 22.44
CA VAL A 242 4.63 -2.76 21.65
C VAL A 242 5.74 -2.18 22.52
N THR A 243 6.95 -2.04 21.97
CA THR A 243 8.04 -1.32 22.65
C THR A 243 7.84 0.19 22.47
N VAL A 244 7.80 0.94 23.56
CA VAL A 244 7.59 2.40 23.51
C VAL A 244 8.77 3.12 24.12
N HIS A 245 9.42 3.97 23.32
CA HIS A 245 10.40 4.93 23.79
C HIS A 245 9.72 6.27 24.07
N VAL A 246 9.79 6.72 25.32
CA VAL A 246 9.24 8.01 25.71
C VAL A 246 10.37 9.02 25.82
N VAL A 247 10.30 10.07 25.00
CA VAL A 247 11.15 11.26 25.09
C VAL A 247 10.37 12.34 25.82
N ALA A 248 10.96 12.97 26.83
CA ALA A 248 10.32 14.08 27.53
C ALA A 248 10.52 15.38 26.75
N ASP A 249 9.43 16.09 26.47
CA ASP A 249 9.50 17.48 26.01
C ASP A 249 9.96 18.42 27.15
N SER A 250 10.37 19.63 26.78
CA SER A 250 10.78 20.69 27.70
C SER A 250 9.75 21.82 27.75
N PRO A 251 9.53 22.48 28.90
CA PRO A 251 8.64 23.66 28.96
C PRO A 251 9.08 24.81 28.04
N GLU A 252 10.39 24.91 27.78
CA GLU A 252 10.98 25.91 26.90
C GLU A 252 11.92 25.24 25.87
N PRO A 253 11.81 25.58 24.56
CA PRO A 253 10.82 26.49 23.99
C PRO A 253 9.39 25.95 24.12
N HIS A 254 8.40 26.83 24.23
CA HIS A 254 7.00 26.42 24.28
C HIS A 254 6.58 25.70 22.97
N THR A 255 6.30 24.40 23.03
CA THR A 255 5.96 23.55 21.88
C THR A 255 4.70 22.71 22.14
N PRO A 256 3.50 23.28 21.93
CA PRO A 256 2.24 22.64 22.28
C PRO A 256 1.92 21.39 21.44
N ASP A 257 2.42 21.32 20.21
CA ASP A 257 2.22 20.19 19.28
C ASP A 257 3.34 19.13 19.38
N ALA A 258 4.28 19.25 20.33
CA ALA A 258 5.41 18.32 20.47
C ALA A 258 4.98 16.86 20.63
N VAL A 259 3.74 16.63 21.10
CA VAL A 259 3.11 15.32 21.21
C VAL A 259 2.94 14.58 19.87
N PHE A 260 3.11 15.27 18.72
CA PHE A 260 3.01 14.71 17.37
C PHE A 260 4.39 14.61 16.67
N PRO A 261 5.29 13.72 17.13
CA PRO A 261 6.66 13.63 16.61
C PRO A 261 6.74 13.21 15.13
N ASN A 262 5.71 12.52 14.65
CA ASN A 262 5.68 11.87 13.34
C ASN A 262 5.73 12.87 12.17
N ASN A 263 5.51 14.16 12.45
CA ASN A 263 5.51 15.25 11.46
C ASN A 263 6.91 15.80 11.17
N TRP A 264 7.86 15.70 12.10
CA TRP A 264 9.17 16.34 11.95
C TRP A 264 10.32 15.35 11.80
N PHE A 265 10.14 14.09 12.19
CA PHE A 265 11.08 13.03 11.83
C PHE A 265 10.42 11.71 11.50
N SER A 266 11.20 10.85 10.87
CA SER A 266 10.93 9.42 10.75
C SER A 266 12.25 8.66 10.79
N THR A 267 12.17 7.38 11.12
CA THR A 267 13.34 6.49 11.06
C THR A 267 13.08 5.40 10.03
N HIS A 268 14.16 4.88 9.43
CA HIS A 268 14.09 3.85 8.40
C HIS A 268 15.19 2.82 8.62
N ALA A 269 14.85 1.57 8.36
CA ALA A 269 15.84 0.50 8.28
C ALA A 269 16.88 0.81 7.18
N PRO A 270 18.08 0.23 7.26
CA PRO A 270 19.10 0.41 6.22
C PRO A 270 18.55 0.04 4.83
N LEU A 271 19.01 0.76 3.80
CA LEU A 271 18.75 0.38 2.40
C LEU A 271 19.68 -0.78 2.02
N ALA A 272 19.36 -1.54 0.97
CA ALA A 272 20.13 -2.74 0.60
C ALA A 272 21.63 -2.47 0.35
N ASP A 273 21.99 -1.24 -0.02
CA ASP A 273 23.36 -0.80 -0.29
C ASP A 273 24.01 0.00 0.85
N ASP A 274 23.36 0.10 2.01
CA ASP A 274 23.82 0.87 3.18
C ASP A 274 23.73 0.03 4.46
N ASP A 275 24.75 0.11 5.31
CA ASP A 275 24.79 -0.64 6.58
C ASP A 275 24.14 0.15 7.74
N ALA A 276 23.88 1.45 7.57
CA ALA A 276 23.41 2.32 8.65
C ALA A 276 21.90 2.62 8.57
N PRO A 277 21.16 2.52 9.69
CA PRO A 277 19.78 2.96 9.73
C PRO A 277 19.72 4.50 9.63
N GLN A 278 18.64 4.99 9.03
CA GLN A 278 18.51 6.40 8.65
C GLN A 278 17.47 7.12 9.51
N VAL A 279 17.77 8.36 9.87
CA VAL A 279 16.82 9.34 10.41
C VAL A 279 16.59 10.40 9.35
N VAL A 280 15.33 10.67 9.04
CA VAL A 280 14.94 11.77 8.15
C VAL A 280 14.37 12.90 8.98
N ILE A 281 14.86 14.13 8.75
CA ILE A 281 14.36 15.36 9.38
C ILE A 281 13.64 16.19 8.34
N TYR A 282 12.44 16.66 8.68
CA TYR A 282 11.49 17.19 7.73
C TYR A 282 11.30 18.72 7.81
N PRO A 283 11.09 19.41 6.67
CA PRO A 283 10.71 20.82 6.63
C PRO A 283 9.24 20.99 6.99
N MET A 284 8.95 21.56 8.17
CA MET A 284 7.59 21.87 8.63
C MET A 284 7.12 23.28 8.25
N GLU A 285 5.83 23.42 7.94
CA GLU A 285 5.22 24.69 7.51
C GLU A 285 5.32 25.76 8.63
N SER A 286 4.78 25.46 9.81
CA SER A 286 4.72 26.41 10.93
C SER A 286 6.11 26.70 11.50
N ALA A 287 6.44 27.98 11.62
CA ALA A 287 7.66 28.43 12.28
C ALA A 287 7.72 28.03 13.75
N HIS A 288 6.58 27.99 14.44
CA HIS A 288 6.49 27.50 15.81
C HIS A 288 6.85 26.02 15.91
N ARG A 289 6.26 25.20 15.05
CA ARG A 289 6.50 23.76 15.05
C ARG A 289 7.95 23.40 14.77
N ARG A 290 8.67 24.19 13.97
CA ARG A 290 10.12 23.99 13.73
C ARG A 290 10.96 23.98 15.02
N LYS A 291 10.47 24.57 16.12
CA LYS A 291 11.13 24.55 17.44
C LYS A 291 11.04 23.18 18.14
N GLU A 292 10.14 22.30 17.71
CA GLU A 292 9.99 20.92 18.20
C GLU A 292 11.17 20.02 17.80
N VAL A 293 11.93 20.40 16.75
CA VAL A 293 12.98 19.56 16.18
C VAL A 293 14.12 19.38 17.18
N ARG A 294 14.35 18.13 17.59
CA ARG A 294 15.33 17.76 18.61
C ARG A 294 16.23 16.64 18.09
N MET A 295 17.52 16.93 17.95
CA MET A 295 18.50 15.97 17.42
C MET A 295 19.20 15.14 18.51
N ASP A 296 19.02 15.51 19.77
CA ASP A 296 19.86 15.07 20.88
C ASP A 296 19.54 13.67 21.40
N PHE A 297 18.40 13.09 20.99
CA PHE A 297 18.01 11.73 21.37
C PHE A 297 18.28 10.68 20.27
N PHE A 298 18.73 11.07 19.07
CA PHE A 298 19.12 10.09 18.05
C PHE A 298 20.51 9.50 18.38
N PRO A 299 20.72 8.19 18.14
CA PRO A 299 22.02 7.58 18.34
C PRO A 299 23.05 8.15 17.35
N PRO A 300 24.31 8.38 17.76
CA PRO A 300 25.36 8.91 16.88
C PRO A 300 25.67 8.06 15.64
N SER A 301 25.28 6.78 15.66
CA SER A 301 25.42 5.84 14.55
C SER A 301 24.38 6.03 13.44
N ALA A 302 23.28 6.76 13.70
CA ALA A 302 22.24 6.97 12.70
C ALA A 302 22.68 7.96 11.63
N ARG A 303 22.47 7.60 10.36
CA ARG A 303 22.67 8.53 9.24
C ARG A 303 21.52 9.53 9.21
N ILE A 304 21.84 10.83 9.18
CA ILE A 304 20.81 11.88 9.11
C ILE A 304 20.65 12.35 7.67
N LEU A 305 19.43 12.24 7.14
CA LEU A 305 18.98 12.95 5.95
C LEU A 305 18.16 14.17 6.38
N ASP A 306 18.74 15.35 6.27
CA ASP A 306 18.07 16.60 6.63
C ASP A 306 17.46 17.27 5.39
N LEU A 307 16.13 17.32 5.35
CA LEU A 307 15.38 17.94 4.27
C LEU A 307 14.98 19.40 4.56
N ARG A 308 15.28 19.93 5.74
CA ARG A 308 14.98 21.33 6.09
C ARG A 308 15.57 22.36 5.12
N PRO A 309 16.77 22.17 4.52
CA PRO A 309 17.29 23.11 3.52
C PRO A 309 16.39 23.30 2.28
N GLN A 310 15.48 22.37 1.99
CA GLN A 310 14.52 22.50 0.88
C GLN A 310 13.50 23.62 1.10
N LEU A 311 13.21 23.93 2.36
CA LEU A 311 12.32 25.02 2.75
C LEU A 311 12.99 26.37 2.53
N ASP A 312 14.27 26.49 2.91
CA ASP A 312 15.03 27.73 2.73
C ASP A 312 15.31 28.02 1.25
N ALA A 313 15.54 26.98 0.44
CA ALA A 313 15.93 27.12 -0.95
C ALA A 313 14.75 27.32 -1.92
N ALA A 314 13.61 26.68 -1.66
CA ALA A 314 12.50 26.60 -2.62
C ALA A 314 11.11 26.77 -1.99
N ASP A 315 11.03 27.09 -0.68
CA ASP A 315 9.77 27.21 0.07
C ASP A 315 8.92 25.93 0.01
N THR A 316 9.58 24.76 -0.02
CA THR A 316 8.92 23.46 -0.14
C THR A 316 8.85 22.74 1.22
N VAL A 317 7.67 22.23 1.54
CA VAL A 317 7.30 21.64 2.85
C VAL A 317 7.00 20.15 2.68
N LEU A 318 7.31 19.35 3.70
CA LEU A 318 6.92 17.94 3.77
C LEU A 318 6.86 17.51 5.24
N GLU A 319 5.68 17.34 5.82
CA GLU A 319 5.53 17.03 7.26
C GLU A 319 5.52 15.53 7.57
N GLY A 320 6.62 14.88 7.20
CA GLY A 320 6.93 13.52 7.59
C GLY A 320 5.81 12.53 7.30
N THR A 321 5.55 11.64 8.26
CA THR A 321 4.51 10.61 8.14
C THR A 321 3.10 11.12 8.46
N GLY A 322 2.93 12.43 8.69
CA GLY A 322 1.64 13.09 8.59
C GLY A 322 1.25 13.27 7.13
N SER A 323 2.18 13.85 6.37
CA SER A 323 2.05 14.06 4.92
C SER A 323 2.16 12.79 4.08
N MET A 324 2.80 11.74 4.59
CA MET A 324 3.08 10.51 3.85
C MET A 324 2.57 9.26 4.58
N VAL A 325 1.96 8.35 3.82
CA VAL A 325 1.65 6.99 4.29
C VAL A 325 2.50 6.00 3.49
N LEU A 326 3.29 5.22 4.21
CA LEU A 326 4.37 4.42 3.63
C LEU A 326 4.00 2.94 3.59
N ASP A 327 3.90 2.36 2.39
CA ASP A 327 3.90 0.92 2.21
C ASP A 327 5.35 0.44 2.09
N ARG A 328 5.94 0.17 3.25
CA ARG A 328 7.37 -0.11 3.36
C ARG A 328 7.78 -1.40 2.65
N ALA A 329 6.91 -2.41 2.69
CA ALA A 329 7.17 -3.71 2.08
C ALA A 329 7.26 -3.60 0.55
N ASN A 330 6.41 -2.77 -0.05
CA ASN A 330 6.33 -2.60 -1.50
C ASN A 330 7.06 -1.34 -2.01
N ARG A 331 7.70 -0.57 -1.13
CA ARG A 331 8.41 0.68 -1.46
C ARG A 331 7.51 1.71 -2.17
N ILE A 332 6.26 1.82 -1.74
CA ILE A 332 5.28 2.79 -2.24
C ILE A 332 5.03 3.86 -1.19
N VAL A 333 4.99 5.13 -1.62
CA VAL A 333 4.54 6.25 -0.79
C VAL A 333 3.25 6.82 -1.35
N TYR A 334 2.24 6.92 -0.49
CA TYR A 334 0.97 7.60 -0.76
C TYR A 334 0.99 8.97 -0.10
N ALA A 335 0.64 10.00 -0.86
CA ALA A 335 0.68 11.38 -0.37
C ALA A 335 -0.43 12.24 -0.99
N CYS A 336 -1.29 12.79 -0.13
CA CYS A 336 -2.19 13.87 -0.50
C CYS A 336 -1.40 15.18 -0.63
N THR A 337 -1.54 15.87 -1.76
CA THR A 337 -0.96 17.20 -1.95
C THR A 337 -1.68 18.22 -1.07
N SER A 338 -0.92 19.09 -0.41
CA SER A 338 -1.46 20.12 0.48
C SER A 338 -0.39 21.17 0.76
N SER A 339 -0.71 22.19 1.56
CA SER A 339 0.31 23.15 2.01
C SER A 339 1.39 22.51 2.90
N ARG A 340 1.13 21.32 3.45
CA ARG A 340 2.07 20.51 4.24
C ARG A 340 2.81 19.46 3.42
N THR A 341 2.50 19.29 2.13
CA THR A 341 3.03 18.20 1.29
C THR A 341 3.33 18.71 -0.12
N HIS A 342 4.58 19.13 -0.34
CA HIS A 342 5.05 19.59 -1.64
C HIS A 342 5.60 18.44 -2.49
N PRO A 343 5.17 18.28 -3.77
CA PRO A 343 5.61 17.20 -4.65
C PRO A 343 7.12 17.10 -4.84
N ASP A 344 7.82 18.24 -4.94
CA ASP A 344 9.28 18.23 -5.15
C ASP A 344 10.04 17.64 -3.96
N THR A 345 9.74 18.07 -2.74
CA THR A 345 10.37 17.51 -1.53
C THR A 345 10.00 16.04 -1.34
N LEU A 346 8.75 15.66 -1.68
CA LEU A 346 8.30 14.27 -1.67
C LEU A 346 9.12 13.41 -2.65
N ASN A 347 9.37 13.87 -3.87
CA ASN A 347 10.16 13.14 -4.86
C ASN A 347 11.63 13.04 -4.46
N ILE A 348 12.21 14.10 -3.88
CA ILE A 348 13.56 14.07 -3.29
C ILE A 348 13.62 13.02 -2.18
N TRP A 349 12.63 13.03 -1.29
CA TRP A 349 12.54 12.04 -0.21
C TRP A 349 12.43 10.61 -0.75
N ALA A 350 11.53 10.37 -1.71
CA ALA A 350 11.30 9.04 -2.27
C ALA A 350 12.57 8.48 -2.91
N SER A 351 13.24 9.28 -3.74
CA SER A 351 14.51 8.91 -4.37
C SER A 351 15.60 8.62 -3.33
N ALA A 352 15.74 9.46 -2.29
CA ALA A 352 16.77 9.28 -1.26
C ALA A 352 16.51 8.10 -0.31
N ASN A 353 15.28 7.57 -0.27
CA ASN A 353 14.87 6.48 0.62
C ASN A 353 14.54 5.18 -0.15
N GLY A 354 14.82 5.12 -1.45
CA GLY A 354 14.58 3.93 -2.28
C GLY A 354 13.10 3.56 -2.38
N TYR A 355 12.23 4.56 -2.56
CA TYR A 355 10.82 4.36 -2.87
C TYR A 355 10.62 4.49 -4.37
N ASP A 356 10.29 3.37 -5.03
CA ASP A 356 10.20 3.27 -6.49
C ASP A 356 8.88 3.82 -7.04
N SER A 357 7.86 3.95 -6.18
CA SER A 357 6.55 4.43 -6.56
C SER A 357 6.05 5.54 -5.65
N VAL A 358 5.74 6.68 -6.25
CA VAL A 358 5.12 7.84 -5.60
C VAL A 358 3.69 7.98 -6.13
N VAL A 359 2.72 7.73 -5.26
CA VAL A 359 1.29 7.93 -5.55
C VAL A 359 0.85 9.23 -4.90
N ALA A 360 1.08 10.34 -5.60
CA ALA A 360 0.60 11.66 -5.22
C ALA A 360 -0.82 11.88 -5.75
N PHE A 361 -1.70 12.43 -4.92
CA PHE A 361 -3.10 12.67 -5.29
C PHE A 361 -3.68 13.87 -4.54
N ASP A 362 -4.85 14.34 -4.98
CA ASP A 362 -5.60 15.41 -4.33
C ASP A 362 -6.75 14.82 -3.52
N ALA A 363 -6.93 15.29 -2.29
CA ALA A 363 -8.10 14.94 -1.47
C ALA A 363 -8.70 16.15 -0.77
N ARG A 364 -10.02 16.11 -0.53
CA ARG A 364 -10.81 17.23 -0.01
C ARG A 364 -11.77 16.77 1.09
N ASP A 365 -12.04 17.64 2.05
CA ASP A 365 -13.07 17.41 3.08
C ASP A 365 -14.50 17.51 2.52
N ALA A 366 -15.47 16.96 3.24
CA ALA A 366 -16.88 17.05 2.87
C ALA A 366 -17.52 18.40 3.24
N ALA A 367 -17.03 19.05 4.30
CA ALA A 367 -17.67 20.23 4.87
C ALA A 367 -17.53 21.48 3.98
N ASN A 368 -16.32 21.75 3.50
CA ASN A 368 -15.96 22.99 2.81
C ASN A 368 -15.23 22.77 1.48
N ASN A 369 -15.04 21.50 1.08
CA ASN A 369 -14.23 21.12 -0.06
C ASN A 369 -12.77 21.61 0.07
N ALA A 370 -12.29 21.78 1.30
CA ALA A 370 -10.94 22.23 1.59
C ALA A 370 -9.94 21.08 1.42
N PRO A 371 -8.69 21.34 0.99
CA PRO A 371 -7.68 20.30 0.89
C PRO A 371 -7.42 19.60 2.23
N ILE A 372 -7.33 18.27 2.21
CA ILE A 372 -6.92 17.52 3.40
C ILE A 372 -5.42 17.76 3.62
N TYR A 373 -5.04 18.26 4.81
CA TYR A 373 -3.68 18.72 5.05
C TYR A 373 -2.69 17.56 5.26
N HIS A 374 -3.10 16.46 5.92
CA HIS A 374 -2.27 15.28 6.18
C HIS A 374 -2.91 13.99 5.65
N THR A 375 -2.12 13.21 4.90
CA THR A 375 -2.52 11.93 4.32
C THR A 375 -2.90 10.90 5.38
N ASN A 376 -2.27 10.93 6.56
CA ASN A 376 -2.53 9.96 7.63
C ASN A 376 -3.87 10.15 8.37
N VAL A 377 -4.62 11.22 8.07
CA VAL A 377 -6.01 11.39 8.54
C VAL A 377 -6.97 10.70 7.57
N LEU A 378 -6.63 10.76 6.28
CA LEU A 378 -7.40 10.19 5.18
C LEU A 378 -7.24 8.66 5.10
N MET A 379 -6.03 8.15 5.30
CA MET A 379 -5.70 6.76 5.05
C MET A 379 -4.59 6.21 5.95
N SER A 380 -4.54 4.88 6.04
CA SER A 380 -3.43 4.12 6.62
C SER A 380 -3.22 2.83 5.84
N VAL A 381 -1.95 2.41 5.72
CA VAL A 381 -1.56 1.16 5.07
C VAL A 381 -0.91 0.26 6.11
N GLY A 382 -1.45 -0.95 6.25
CA GLY A 382 -0.87 -2.04 7.03
C GLY A 382 -0.15 -3.07 6.15
N ALA A 383 0.24 -4.19 6.75
CA ALA A 383 0.91 -5.28 6.04
C ALA A 383 0.09 -5.81 4.84
N SER A 384 -1.22 -6.01 5.02
CA SER A 384 -2.11 -6.64 4.02
C SER A 384 -3.41 -5.87 3.77
N PHE A 385 -3.54 -4.64 4.28
CA PHE A 385 -4.76 -3.84 4.15
C PHE A 385 -4.44 -2.36 3.99
N ALA A 386 -5.42 -1.61 3.52
CA ALA A 386 -5.43 -0.15 3.58
C ALA A 386 -6.80 0.37 3.98
N VAL A 387 -6.86 1.19 5.03
CA VAL A 387 -8.05 1.97 5.37
C VAL A 387 -7.96 3.29 4.63
N ILE A 388 -9.01 3.70 3.92
CA ILE A 388 -8.98 4.93 3.12
C ILE A 388 -10.38 5.50 2.88
N CYS A 389 -10.53 6.82 2.97
CA CYS A 389 -11.74 7.51 2.53
C CYS A 389 -11.68 7.81 1.02
N LEU A 390 -12.14 6.85 0.21
CA LEU A 390 -12.12 6.99 -1.26
C LEU A 390 -12.96 8.19 -1.75
N ASP A 391 -14.06 8.50 -1.07
CA ASP A 391 -14.94 9.63 -1.38
C ASP A 391 -14.27 11.00 -1.20
N ALA A 392 -13.12 11.05 -0.52
CA ALA A 392 -12.36 12.29 -0.36
C ALA A 392 -11.46 12.58 -1.57
N ILE A 393 -11.32 11.66 -2.53
CA ILE A 393 -10.47 11.81 -3.72
C ILE A 393 -11.38 12.15 -4.92
N PRO A 394 -11.59 13.44 -5.24
CA PRO A 394 -12.59 13.83 -6.23
C PRO A 394 -12.17 13.55 -7.67
N ASP A 395 -10.86 13.50 -7.95
CA ASP A 395 -10.33 13.23 -9.29
C ASP A 395 -10.39 11.72 -9.59
N PRO A 396 -11.14 11.28 -10.62
CA PRO A 396 -11.28 9.86 -10.94
C PRO A 396 -9.97 9.17 -11.37
N ALA A 397 -9.02 9.90 -11.94
CA ALA A 397 -7.71 9.37 -12.32
C ALA A 397 -6.85 9.13 -11.08
N HIS A 398 -6.84 10.09 -10.14
CA HIS A 398 -6.17 9.91 -8.85
C HIS A 398 -6.76 8.75 -8.05
N LEU A 399 -8.10 8.68 -7.96
CA LEU A 399 -8.79 7.60 -7.28
C LEU A 399 -8.43 6.23 -7.87
N ARG A 400 -8.42 6.13 -9.21
CA ARG A 400 -8.02 4.91 -9.91
C ARG A 400 -6.56 4.55 -9.61
N ALA A 401 -5.64 5.51 -9.67
CA ALA A 401 -4.22 5.27 -9.41
C ALA A 401 -3.98 4.73 -7.99
N VAL A 402 -4.65 5.31 -6.99
CA VAL A 402 -4.58 4.84 -5.59
C VAL A 402 -5.13 3.42 -5.47
N CYS A 403 -6.32 3.14 -6.01
CA CYS A 403 -6.94 1.81 -5.93
C CYS A 403 -6.12 0.73 -6.66
N VAL A 404 -5.60 1.03 -7.85
CA VAL A 404 -4.75 0.10 -8.61
C VAL A 404 -3.47 -0.20 -7.83
N SER A 405 -2.79 0.85 -7.34
CA SER A 405 -1.56 0.69 -6.56
C SER A 405 -1.78 -0.15 -5.30
N LEU A 406 -2.86 0.09 -4.55
CA LEU A 406 -3.20 -0.71 -3.37
C LEU A 406 -3.54 -2.16 -3.70
N ALA A 407 -4.28 -2.40 -4.78
CA ALA A 407 -4.64 -3.75 -5.21
C ALA A 407 -3.42 -4.54 -5.71
N GLU A 408 -2.56 -3.92 -6.52
CA GLU A 408 -1.34 -4.54 -7.06
C GLU A 408 -0.30 -4.83 -5.98
N SER A 409 -0.29 -4.03 -4.90
CA SER A 409 0.54 -4.26 -3.71
C SER A 409 -0.08 -5.25 -2.71
N GLY A 410 -1.16 -5.94 -3.10
CA GLY A 410 -1.80 -7.01 -2.33
C GLY A 410 -2.59 -6.53 -1.11
N LYS A 411 -3.01 -5.26 -1.08
CA LYS A 411 -3.77 -4.68 0.04
C LYS A 411 -5.26 -4.90 -0.14
N GLU A 412 -5.90 -5.40 0.91
CA GLU A 412 -7.35 -5.29 1.04
C GLU A 412 -7.75 -3.81 1.26
N ILE A 413 -8.53 -3.25 0.34
CA ILE A 413 -9.05 -1.88 0.48
C ILE A 413 -10.27 -1.90 1.41
N ILE A 414 -10.15 -1.26 2.56
CA ILE A 414 -11.19 -1.08 3.57
C ILE A 414 -11.68 0.38 3.48
N PRO A 415 -12.76 0.66 2.73
CA PRO A 415 -13.25 2.02 2.58
C PRO A 415 -13.86 2.52 3.89
N ILE A 416 -13.60 3.78 4.21
CA ILE A 416 -14.29 4.54 5.25
C ILE A 416 -15.01 5.73 4.64
N SER A 417 -16.08 6.17 5.29
CA SER A 417 -16.82 7.39 4.91
C SER A 417 -16.11 8.66 5.36
N HIS A 418 -16.51 9.81 4.81
CA HIS A 418 -16.08 11.13 5.30
C HIS A 418 -16.34 11.30 6.80
N ALA A 419 -17.52 10.90 7.29
CA ALA A 419 -17.84 11.01 8.71
C ALA A 419 -16.89 10.16 9.58
N GLN A 420 -16.50 8.97 9.12
CA GLN A 420 -15.51 8.13 9.83
C GLN A 420 -14.10 8.72 9.76
N MET A 421 -13.69 9.24 8.60
CA MET A 421 -12.44 9.98 8.44
C MET A 421 -12.38 11.19 9.39
N GLU A 422 -13.49 11.94 9.50
CA GLU A 422 -13.60 13.09 10.40
C GLU A 422 -13.49 12.71 11.89
N HIS A 423 -13.78 11.44 12.22
CA HIS A 423 -13.57 10.84 13.53
C HIS A 423 -12.26 10.02 13.60
N PHE A 424 -11.28 10.37 12.77
CA PHE A 424 -9.93 9.80 12.74
C PHE A 424 -9.84 8.30 12.41
N ALA A 425 -10.84 7.72 11.72
CA ALA A 425 -10.80 6.30 11.33
C ALA A 425 -9.63 5.95 10.38
N GLY A 426 -9.09 6.92 9.63
CA GLY A 426 -7.88 6.75 8.84
C GLY A 426 -6.59 6.85 9.66
N ASN A 427 -6.63 7.43 10.87
CA ASN A 427 -5.47 7.71 11.71
C ASN A 427 -5.09 6.52 12.60
N ILE A 428 -4.84 5.37 11.96
CA ILE A 428 -4.50 4.12 12.62
C ILE A 428 -3.06 3.69 12.29
N LEU A 429 -2.46 2.86 13.14
CA LEU A 429 -1.13 2.30 12.92
C LEU A 429 -1.11 0.79 13.19
N HIS A 430 -0.60 0.03 12.23
CA HIS A 430 -0.35 -1.40 12.38
C HIS A 430 1.08 -1.61 12.88
N LEU A 431 1.23 -2.29 14.02
CA LEU A 431 2.50 -2.53 14.69
C LEU A 431 2.72 -4.02 14.92
N ALA A 432 3.98 -4.45 14.82
CA ALA A 432 4.38 -5.81 15.18
C ALA A 432 4.50 -5.93 16.71
N THR A 433 4.26 -7.14 17.20
CA THR A 433 4.50 -7.55 18.59
C THR A 433 5.27 -8.86 18.59
N ALA A 434 5.74 -9.32 19.74
CA ALA A 434 6.47 -10.59 19.84
C ALA A 434 5.62 -11.82 19.42
N THR A 435 4.29 -11.74 19.50
CA THR A 435 3.37 -12.87 19.27
C THR A 435 2.40 -12.66 18.12
N GLY A 436 2.55 -11.58 17.34
CA GLY A 436 1.62 -11.23 16.27
C GLY A 436 1.68 -9.74 15.96
N SER A 437 0.53 -9.10 15.81
CA SER A 437 0.47 -7.67 15.49
C SER A 437 -0.76 -7.01 16.11
N VAL A 438 -0.71 -5.69 16.24
CA VAL A 438 -1.81 -4.88 16.77
C VAL A 438 -2.11 -3.71 15.86
N ILE A 439 -3.38 -3.32 15.79
CA ILE A 439 -3.78 -2.07 15.14
C ILE A 439 -4.20 -1.09 16.23
N VAL A 440 -3.46 0.00 16.33
CA VAL A 440 -3.71 1.07 17.28
C VAL A 440 -4.60 2.12 16.63
N LEU A 441 -5.64 2.53 17.33
CA LEU A 441 -6.62 3.53 16.90
C LEU A 441 -7.18 4.25 18.14
N SER A 442 -7.74 5.44 17.98
CA SER A 442 -8.42 6.09 19.12
C SER A 442 -9.77 5.44 19.41
N THR A 443 -10.30 5.65 20.62
CA THR A 443 -11.68 5.26 20.95
C THR A 443 -12.70 5.99 20.07
N THR A 444 -12.39 7.23 19.65
CA THR A 444 -13.21 8.02 18.73
C THR A 444 -13.30 7.34 17.37
N ALA A 445 -12.14 6.97 16.80
CA ALA A 445 -12.05 6.20 15.57
C ALA A 445 -12.80 4.87 15.69
N HIS A 446 -12.51 4.09 16.73
CA HIS A 446 -13.14 2.79 16.96
C HIS A 446 -14.67 2.88 17.06
N ALA A 447 -15.20 3.90 17.74
CA ALA A 447 -16.65 4.08 17.89
C ALA A 447 -17.35 4.54 16.60
N SER A 448 -16.62 5.16 15.67
CA SER A 448 -17.15 5.58 14.36
C SER A 448 -17.29 4.43 13.35
N LEU A 449 -16.53 3.36 13.55
CA LEU A 449 -16.49 2.21 12.65
C LEU A 449 -17.65 1.26 12.90
N ASP A 450 -18.32 0.83 11.82
CA ASP A 450 -19.35 -0.20 11.92
C ASP A 450 -18.75 -1.60 12.18
N ALA A 451 -19.61 -2.52 12.61
CA ALA A 451 -19.19 -3.89 12.96
C ALA A 451 -18.54 -4.65 11.79
N HIS A 452 -18.93 -4.34 10.56
CA HIS A 452 -18.36 -4.98 9.37
C HIS A 452 -16.93 -4.51 9.13
N THR A 453 -16.68 -3.20 9.21
CA THR A 453 -15.36 -2.58 9.07
C THR A 453 -14.42 -3.03 10.20
N LEU A 454 -14.89 -3.06 11.44
CA LEU A 454 -14.14 -3.59 12.58
C LEU A 454 -13.78 -5.07 12.40
N SER A 455 -14.70 -5.89 11.86
CA SER A 455 -14.42 -7.30 11.58
C SER A 455 -13.32 -7.48 10.54
N ARG A 456 -13.33 -6.67 9.47
CA ARG A 456 -12.29 -6.69 8.43
C ARG A 456 -10.93 -6.28 8.98
N LEU A 457 -10.87 -5.19 9.74
CA LEU A 457 -9.64 -4.77 10.41
C LEU A 457 -9.10 -5.83 11.38
N SER A 458 -10.00 -6.42 12.18
CA SER A 458 -9.62 -7.46 13.15
C SER A 458 -9.04 -8.71 12.47
N ALA A 459 -9.41 -9.00 11.21
CA ALA A 459 -8.85 -10.13 10.47
C ALA A 459 -7.36 -9.95 10.13
N HIS A 460 -6.82 -8.72 10.20
CA HIS A 460 -5.43 -8.41 9.86
C HIS A 460 -4.50 -8.26 11.07
N CYS A 461 -4.99 -8.45 12.28
CA CYS A 461 -4.19 -8.26 13.49
C CYS A 461 -4.61 -9.23 14.61
N SER A 462 -3.76 -9.37 15.61
CA SER A 462 -4.07 -10.15 16.80
C SER A 462 -5.02 -9.41 17.74
N ALA A 463 -4.95 -8.07 17.77
CA ALA A 463 -5.85 -7.24 18.56
C ALA A 463 -5.96 -5.81 18.01
N LEU A 464 -7.16 -5.24 18.11
CA LEU A 464 -7.36 -3.80 18.06
C LEU A 464 -7.05 -3.18 19.43
N VAL A 465 -6.33 -2.08 19.44
CA VAL A 465 -5.94 -1.36 20.67
C VAL A 465 -6.56 0.04 20.63
N PRO A 466 -7.82 0.18 21.06
CA PRO A 466 -8.47 1.48 21.17
C PRO A 466 -7.89 2.29 22.35
N VAL A 467 -7.44 3.52 22.09
CA VAL A 467 -6.85 4.42 23.11
C VAL A 467 -7.70 5.68 23.29
N ALA A 468 -7.97 6.06 24.54
CA ALA A 468 -8.77 7.23 24.87
C ALA A 468 -7.88 8.46 24.99
N ILE A 469 -7.94 9.34 23.98
CA ILE A 469 -7.16 10.58 23.88
C ILE A 469 -8.02 11.81 23.50
N PRO A 470 -9.21 12.01 24.11
CA PRO A 470 -10.17 13.01 23.65
C PRO A 470 -9.67 14.45 23.79
N THR A 471 -8.82 14.76 24.77
CA THR A 471 -8.25 16.10 24.96
C THR A 471 -7.21 16.39 23.89
N ILE A 472 -6.34 15.42 23.60
CA ILE A 472 -5.33 15.52 22.54
C ILE A 472 -5.99 15.68 21.16
N GLU A 473 -7.00 14.86 20.85
CA GLU A 473 -7.75 14.98 19.59
C GLU A 473 -8.42 16.34 19.46
N ARG A 474 -9.10 16.79 20.52
CA ARG A 474 -9.86 18.04 20.49
C ARG A 474 -8.97 19.26 20.31
N TYR A 475 -7.87 19.37 21.04
CA TYR A 475 -7.07 20.60 21.07
C TYR A 475 -5.78 20.54 20.25
N GLY A 476 -5.29 19.35 19.89
CA GLY A 476 -4.13 19.19 19.01
C GLY A 476 -4.51 18.89 17.56
N GLY A 477 -5.74 18.43 17.31
CA GLY A 477 -6.24 18.09 15.97
C GLY A 477 -5.48 16.92 15.31
N GLY A 478 -4.83 16.08 16.11
CA GLY A 478 -4.18 14.83 15.71
C GLY A 478 -4.64 13.69 16.62
N SER A 479 -4.51 12.44 16.15
CA SER A 479 -4.98 11.26 16.87
C SER A 479 -3.85 10.23 17.08
N ALA A 480 -4.20 8.97 17.34
CA ALA A 480 -3.29 7.95 17.83
C ALA A 480 -2.05 7.76 16.93
N ARG A 481 -2.21 7.69 15.59
CA ARG A 481 -1.05 7.57 14.68
C ARG A 481 -0.12 8.78 14.78
N CYS A 482 -0.65 9.99 14.88
CA CYS A 482 0.17 11.20 14.94
C CYS A 482 1.09 11.22 16.17
N MET A 483 0.66 10.60 17.28
CA MET A 483 1.45 10.54 18.51
C MET A 483 2.63 9.55 18.45
N MET A 484 2.72 8.73 17.40
CA MET A 484 3.68 7.64 17.27
C MET A 484 4.61 7.86 16.07
N ALA A 485 5.91 7.97 16.32
CA ALA A 485 6.93 7.85 15.30
C ALA A 485 7.50 6.43 15.30
N GLU A 486 7.38 5.70 14.19
CA GLU A 486 7.98 4.36 14.06
C GLU A 486 9.50 4.40 14.27
N TRP A 487 10.04 3.46 15.04
CA TRP A 487 11.46 3.37 15.38
C TRP A 487 12.09 2.11 14.78
N PHE A 488 12.95 2.30 13.79
CA PHE A 488 13.67 1.26 13.05
C PHE A 488 15.18 1.28 13.30
N LEU A 489 15.65 2.04 14.30
CA LEU A 489 17.08 2.07 14.66
C LEU A 489 17.39 0.93 15.64
N ASP A 490 18.58 0.33 15.51
CA ASP A 490 19.01 -0.78 16.38
C ASP A 490 19.21 -0.38 17.84
N SER A 491 19.51 0.89 18.08
CA SER A 491 19.74 1.44 19.41
C SER A 491 18.52 2.23 19.90
N PRO A 492 18.19 2.18 21.20
CA PRO A 492 17.16 3.05 21.76
C PRO A 492 17.60 4.52 21.70
N PRO A 493 16.67 5.48 21.86
CA PRO A 493 17.02 6.88 22.00
C PRO A 493 18.01 7.13 23.13
N VAL A 494 18.93 8.08 22.91
CA VAL A 494 19.90 8.49 23.92
C VAL A 494 19.15 9.21 25.04
N THR A 495 19.29 8.70 26.26
CA THR A 495 18.79 9.37 27.47
C THR A 495 19.89 10.28 28.02
N LYS A 496 19.56 11.56 28.24
CA LYS A 496 20.43 12.53 28.91
C LYS A 496 19.94 12.83 30.31
#